data_AF-A0A2N2GRV7-F1
#
_entry.id   AF-A0A2N2GRV7-F1
#
_cell.length_a   1.000
_cell.length_b   1.000
_cell.length_c   1.000
_cell.angle_alpha   90.00
_cell.angle_beta   90.00
_cell.angle_gamma   90.00
#
_symmetry.space_group_name_H-M   'P 1'
#
loop_
_entity.id
_entity.type
_entity.pdbx_description
1 polymer ?
#
loop_
_entity_poly.entity_id
_entity_poly.type
_entity_poly.pdbx_seq_one_letter_code
_entity_poly.pdbx_strand_id
1 'polypeptide(L)' 'METAKLFQNGNSQAVRLPKEFRMPGDMVKISQKGNQVILEPLETTWDSLFDSLGDFPEDFMAEGRNQPGMQKRESF' A
#
# COMPACT_ATOMS: atom_id res chain seq x y z
N MET A 1 -4.73 17.15 -13.05
CA MET A 1 -4.27 17.59 -11.72
C MET A 1 -5.48 18.14 -10.99
N GLU A 2 -5.96 17.43 -9.98
CA GLU A 2 -6.98 17.95 -9.06
C GLU A 2 -6.34 18.98 -8.12
N THR A 3 -7.11 19.96 -7.65
CA THR A 3 -6.67 20.89 -6.59
C THR A 3 -7.57 20.72 -5.38
N ALA A 4 -6.99 20.86 -4.18
CA ALA A 4 -7.71 20.79 -2.92
C ALA A 4 -7.60 22.11 -2.18
N LYS A 5 -8.64 22.47 -1.42
CA LYS A 5 -8.66 23.72 -0.65
C LYS A 5 -7.92 23.54 0.67
N LEU A 6 -6.97 24.44 0.94
CA LEU A 6 -6.39 24.64 2.26
C LEU A 6 -7.33 25.49 3.13
N PHE A 7 -7.48 25.12 4.39
CA PHE A 7 -8.27 25.86 5.37
C PHE A 7 -7.68 25.73 6.77
N GLN A 8 -8.17 26.55 7.70
CA GLN A 8 -7.79 26.50 9.11
C GLN A 8 -8.81 25.65 9.89
N ASN A 9 -8.32 24.81 10.79
CA ASN A 9 -9.11 24.07 11.78
C ASN A 9 -8.51 24.34 13.17
N GLY A 10 -9.09 25.28 13.90
CA GLY A 10 -8.48 25.82 15.12
C GLY A 10 -7.14 26.50 14.80
N ASN A 11 -6.07 26.07 15.48
CA ASN A 11 -4.70 26.55 15.28
C ASN A 11 -3.90 25.71 14.26
N SER A 12 -4.56 24.79 13.54
CA SER A 12 -3.92 23.88 12.60
C SER A 12 -4.36 24.15 11.16
N GLN A 13 -3.45 23.94 10.21
CA GLN A 13 -3.78 23.92 8.79
C GLN A 13 -4.32 22.55 8.39
N ALA A 14 -5.35 22.54 7.54
CA ALA A 14 -5.98 21.32 7.04
C ALA A 14 -6.20 21.38 5.53
N VAL A 15 -6.23 20.20 4.90
CA VAL A 15 -6.56 20.01 3.47
C VAL A 15 -7.91 19.29 3.41
N ARG A 16 -8.85 19.79 2.60
CA ARG A 16 -10.08 19.05 2.31
C ARG A 16 -9.82 18.06 1.18
N LEU A 17 -9.67 16.78 1.51
CA LEU A 17 -9.50 15.71 0.52
C LEU A 17 -10.80 15.51 -0.29
N PRO A 18 -10.76 15.59 -1.63
CA PRO A 18 -11.85 15.15 -2.49
C PRO A 18 -12.17 13.66 -2.28
N LYS A 19 -13.33 13.21 -2.77
CA LYS A 19 -13.85 11.86 -2.47
C LYS A 19 -12.92 10.76 -2.97
N GLU A 20 -12.36 10.96 -4.16
CA GLU A 20 -11.46 10.06 -4.88
C GLU A 20 -10.07 9.94 -4.25
N PHE A 21 -9.69 10.85 -3.35
CA PHE A 21 -8.41 10.80 -2.61
C PHE A 21 -8.58 10.41 -1.13
N ARG A 22 -9.76 9.94 -0.72
CA ARG A 22 -9.97 9.48 0.67
C ARG A 22 -9.17 8.21 0.93
N MET A 23 -8.47 8.19 2.05
CA MET A 23 -7.73 7.04 2.54
C MET A 23 -8.56 6.28 3.59
N PRO A 24 -8.33 4.97 3.78
CA PRO A 24 -8.94 4.22 4.87
C PRO A 24 -8.40 4.63 6.24
N GLY A 25 -9.19 4.36 7.29
CA GLY A 25 -8.83 4.64 8.68
C GLY A 25 -8.90 6.11 9.08
N ASP A 26 -8.43 6.39 10.30
CA ASP A 26 -8.51 7.71 10.93
C ASP A 26 -7.15 8.43 11.02
N MET A 27 -6.07 7.74 10.64
CA MET A 27 -4.69 8.22 10.75
C MET A 27 -3.87 7.89 9.51
N VAL A 28 -2.92 8.77 9.21
CA VAL A 28 -1.97 8.64 8.10
C VAL A 28 -0.55 8.87 8.60
N LYS A 29 0.42 8.23 7.97
CA LYS A 29 1.83 8.61 8.07
C LYS A 29 2.04 9.86 7.22
N ILE A 30 2.88 10.77 7.70
CA ILE A 30 3.24 12.00 7.00
C ILE A 30 4.75 12.07 6.83
N SER A 31 5.19 12.37 5.61
CA SER A 31 6.60 12.66 5.31
C SER A 31 6.72 13.86 4.37
N GLN A 32 7.90 14.50 4.36
CA GLN A 32 8.15 15.67 3.54
C GLN A 32 9.34 15.41 2.60
N LYS A 33 9.16 15.72 1.31
CA LYS A 33 10.21 15.66 0.29
C LYS A 33 10.26 16.98 -0.47
N GLY A 34 11.19 17.85 -0.09
CA GLY A 34 11.24 19.22 -0.63
C GLY A 34 9.98 20.00 -0.29
N ASN A 35 9.25 20.46 -1.32
CA ASN A 35 7.98 21.16 -1.18
C ASN A 35 6.74 20.24 -1.20
N GLN A 36 6.93 18.92 -1.22
CA GLN A 36 5.85 17.94 -1.24
C GLN A 36 5.59 17.41 0.17
N VAL A 37 4.32 17.34 0.56
CA VAL A 37 3.84 16.59 1.72
C VAL A 37 3.24 15.29 1.20
N ILE A 38 3.76 14.16 1.65
CA ILE A 38 3.34 12.83 1.27
C ILE A 38 2.55 12.25 2.44
N LEU A 39 1.32 11.81 2.15
CA LEU A 39 0.43 11.16 3.11
C LEU A 39 0.24 9.70 2.69
N GLU A 40 0.47 8.78 3.61
CA GLU A 40 0.28 7.33 3.39
C GLU A 40 -0.68 6.79 4.45
N PRO A 41 -1.62 5.89 4.12
CA PRO A 41 -2.48 5.28 5.12
C PRO A 41 -1.66 4.59 6.22
N LEU A 42 -2.06 4.78 7.48
CA LEU A 42 -1.39 4.10 8.60
C LEU A 42 -1.78 2.61 8.64
N GLU A 43 -3.03 2.30 8.30
CA GLU A 43 -3.49 0.94 8.12
C GLU A 43 -2.90 0.37 6.82
N THR A 44 -2.09 -0.67 6.96
CA THR A 44 -1.56 -1.40 5.82
C THR A 44 -2.71 -2.10 5.12
N THR A 45 -3.09 -1.63 3.95
CA THR A 45 -3.92 -2.42 3.04
C THR A 45 -3.04 -3.42 2.31
N TRP A 46 -3.63 -4.53 1.89
CA TRP A 46 -2.93 -5.51 1.04
C TRP A 46 -2.90 -5.08 -0.43
N ASP A 47 -3.42 -3.90 -0.76
CA ASP A 47 -3.55 -3.42 -2.14
C ASP A 47 -2.19 -3.35 -2.83
N SER A 48 -1.15 -2.81 -2.15
CA SER A 48 0.20 -2.77 -2.72
C SER A 48 0.80 -4.16 -2.97
N LEU A 49 0.48 -5.14 -2.11
CA LEU A 49 0.87 -6.53 -2.34
C LEU A 49 0.16 -7.10 -3.56
N PHE A 50 -1.15 -6.91 -3.68
CA PHE A 50 -1.92 -7.38 -4.84
C PHE A 50 -1.50 -6.68 -6.14
N ASP A 51 -1.24 -5.38 -6.11
CA ASP A 51 -0.75 -4.60 -7.25
C ASP A 51 0.62 -5.13 -7.71
N SER A 52 1.51 -5.45 -6.77
CA SER A 52 2.83 -6.03 -7.09
C SER A 52 2.77 -7.41 -7.75
N LEU A 53 1.63 -8.12 -7.69
CA LEU A 53 1.46 -9.37 -8.43
C LEU A 53 1.49 -9.14 -9.95
N GLY A 54 1.17 -7.93 -10.41
CA GLY A 54 1.27 -7.53 -11.82
C GLY A 54 2.69 -7.23 -12.29
N ASP A 55 3.65 -7.08 -11.37
CA ASP A 55 5.05 -6.78 -11.71
C ASP A 55 5.86 -8.04 -12.07
N PHE A 56 5.30 -9.24 -11.86
CA PHE A 56 5.93 -10.48 -12.27
C PHE A 56 5.92 -10.62 -13.80
N PRO A 57 7.01 -11.11 -14.41
CA PRO A 57 7.01 -11.43 -15.84
C PRO A 57 6.02 -12.57 -16.14
N GLU A 58 5.53 -12.62 -17.38
CA GLU A 58 4.51 -13.60 -17.80
C GLU A 58 4.93 -15.07 -17.59
N ASP A 59 6.24 -15.34 -17.62
CA ASP A 59 6.82 -16.66 -17.42
C ASP A 59 7.17 -16.99 -15.97
N PHE A 60 6.84 -16.10 -15.03
CA PHE A 60 7.10 -16.34 -13.61
C PHE A 60 6.41 -17.62 -13.13
N MET A 61 7.22 -18.61 -12.73
CA MET A 61 6.74 -19.93 -12.30
C MET A 61 5.93 -20.68 -13.39
N ALA A 62 6.19 -20.44 -14.68
CA ALA A 62 5.49 -21.12 -15.78
C ALA A 62 5.60 -22.66 -15.74
N GLU A 63 6.71 -23.19 -15.22
CA GLU A 63 6.93 -24.63 -15.01
C GLU A 63 6.32 -25.15 -13.69
N GLY A 64 5.63 -24.29 -12.95
CA GLY A 64 5.03 -24.59 -11.66
C GLY A 64 6.03 -24.59 -10.51
N ARG A 65 5.54 -25.01 -9.34
CA ARG A 65 6.36 -25.14 -8.14
C ARG A 65 7.13 -26.46 -8.18
N ASN A 66 8.46 -26.38 -8.15
CA ASN A 66 9.37 -27.52 -8.00
C ASN A 66 9.32 -28.13 -6.59
N GLN A 67 8.15 -28.63 -6.18
CA GLN A 67 7.93 -29.20 -4.87
C GLN A 67 8.41 -30.66 -4.82
N PRO A 68 9.40 -31.01 -3.98
CA PRO A 68 9.82 -32.39 -3.82
C PRO A 68 8.75 -33.22 -3.11
N GLY A 69 8.82 -34.54 -3.29
CA GLY A 69 7.98 -35.49 -2.58
C GLY A 69 8.16 -35.40 -1.06
N MET A 70 7.12 -35.79 -0.32
CA MET A 70 7.14 -35.80 1.14
C MET A 70 8.26 -36.73 1.67
N GLN A 71 9.06 -36.23 2.60
CA GLN A 71 10.12 -37.01 3.22
C GLN A 71 9.52 -38.20 4.00
N LYS A 72 10.05 -39.41 3.80
CA LYS A 72 9.78 -40.54 4.71
C LYS A 72 10.63 -40.38 5.96
N ARG A 73 9.99 -40.41 7.14
CA ARG A 73 10.64 -40.40 8.44
C ARG A 73 10.36 -41.71 9.17
N GLU A 74 11.27 -42.15 10.03
CA GLU A 74 11.02 -43.32 10.86
C GLU A 74 9.88 -43.05 11.84
N SER A 75 9.02 -44.05 11.99
CA SER A 75 8.01 -44.08 13.05
C SER A 75 8.69 -44.32 14.39
N PHE A 76 8.21 -43.65 15.43
CA PHE A 76 8.67 -43.83 16.82
C PHE A 76 8.46 -45.25 17.33
#